data_AF-A0A7Y2YT50-F1
#
_entry.id   AF-A0A7Y2YT50-F1
#
_cell.length_a   1.000
_cell.length_b   1.000
_cell.length_c   1.000
_cell.angle_alpha   90.00
_cell.angle_beta   90.00
_cell.angle_gamma   90.00
#
_symmetry.space_group_name_H-M   'P 1'
#
loop_
_entity.id
_entity.type
_entity.pdbx_description
1 polymer ?
#
loop_
_entity_poly.entity_id
_entity_poly.type
_entity_poly.pdbx_seq_one_letter_code
_entity_poly.pdbx_strand_id
1 'polypeptide(L)'
;MAMRLVPILAAAFAVASCAPDEPAAGPSSDDESAPECCTVTVRATVPEGTGTVYLSGNVADLGPWEPDGLAMTGDGVERITVVQAPRGADFEYKFTLGKWDNEALGPDGVVPDNHRLVIEGDVETTHEIAAFKDPMAWIEDWQGSGVEGQLIYWTDVASEFLGPTRHVEIWLPPGYDADGPARYPVLYMSDGENIVDPRIANTGVDWGIDESIVRLSAEGTIPPVIVVGAWSTDERGPEYSPWHRGPEYARFL
;
A
#
# COMPACT_ATOMS: atom_id res chain seq x y z
N MET A 1 27.34 50.18 51.40
CA MET A 1 27.97 51.48 51.75
C MET A 1 28.43 52.11 50.43
N ALA A 2 27.79 53.24 50.06
CA ALA A 2 28.11 54.29 49.08
C ALA A 2 28.97 53.97 47.82
N MET A 3 28.74 54.53 46.62
CA MET A 3 28.28 55.88 46.31
C MET A 3 27.82 55.99 44.85
N ARG A 4 26.81 56.85 44.63
CA ARG A 4 26.25 57.28 43.33
C ARG A 4 27.22 58.17 42.54
N LEU A 5 27.04 58.22 41.22
CA LEU A 5 27.05 59.48 40.45
C LEU A 5 26.23 59.33 39.15
N VAL A 6 25.45 60.37 38.86
CA VAL A 6 24.51 60.55 37.73
C VAL A 6 25.10 61.62 36.76
N PRO A 7 24.41 62.08 35.69
CA PRO A 7 24.73 61.85 34.28
C PRO A 7 25.24 63.12 33.54
N ILE A 8 25.66 63.00 32.28
CA ILE A 8 25.68 64.16 31.35
C ILE A 8 25.17 63.74 29.97
N LEU A 9 24.13 64.46 29.53
CA LEU A 9 23.51 64.49 28.22
C LEU A 9 24.37 65.33 27.25
N ALA A 10 24.58 64.89 26.01
CA ALA A 10 25.09 65.76 24.94
C ALA A 10 24.39 65.45 23.61
N ALA A 11 24.01 66.53 22.95
CA ALA A 11 23.04 66.61 21.87
C ALA A 11 23.60 66.30 20.48
N ALA A 12 22.66 66.00 19.58
CA ALA A 12 22.79 65.65 18.18
C ALA A 12 23.33 66.76 17.28
N PHE A 13 23.99 66.36 16.19
CA PHE A 13 23.84 66.95 14.85
C PHE A 13 24.28 65.89 13.82
N ALA A 14 23.35 65.44 12.98
CA ALA A 14 23.66 64.63 11.79
C ALA A 14 22.99 65.28 10.58
N VAL A 15 23.83 65.61 9.60
CA VAL A 15 23.46 66.26 8.34
C VAL A 15 22.91 65.19 7.40
N ALA A 16 21.67 65.36 6.93
CA ALA A 16 21.06 64.50 5.93
C ALA A 16 21.57 64.88 4.53
N SER A 17 22.14 63.91 3.82
CA SER A 17 22.51 64.00 2.40
C SER A 17 21.43 63.33 1.57
N CYS A 18 20.87 64.07 0.60
CA CYS A 18 19.96 63.51 -0.42
C CYS A 18 20.75 62.69 -1.44
N ALA A 19 20.35 61.44 -1.65
CA ALA A 19 20.70 60.63 -2.82
C ALA A 19 19.40 60.33 -3.61
N PRO A 20 19.45 60.18 -4.94
CA PRO A 20 18.26 60.06 -5.78
C PRO A 20 17.64 58.66 -5.72
N ASP A 21 16.31 58.63 -5.81
CA ASP A 21 15.44 57.46 -5.79
C ASP A 21 15.80 56.41 -6.86
N GLU A 22 16.14 55.19 -6.44
CA GLU A 22 15.99 53.99 -7.27
C GLU A 22 14.49 53.63 -7.33
N PRO A 23 13.94 53.26 -8.50
CA PRO A 23 12.59 52.74 -8.55
C PRO A 23 12.56 51.38 -7.83
N ALA A 24 11.80 51.31 -6.75
CA ALA A 24 11.49 50.06 -6.06
C ALA A 24 10.99 49.05 -7.09
N ALA A 25 11.66 47.90 -7.18
CA ALA A 25 11.13 46.72 -7.83
C ALA A 25 9.74 46.45 -7.23
N GLY A 26 8.70 46.55 -8.06
CA GLY A 26 7.35 46.22 -7.66
C GLY A 26 7.28 44.76 -7.17
N PRO A 27 6.31 44.41 -6.31
CA PRO A 27 6.12 43.02 -5.95
C PRO A 27 5.85 42.24 -7.24
N SER A 28 6.69 41.24 -7.52
CA SER A 28 6.35 40.20 -8.48
C SER A 28 5.09 39.53 -7.95
N SER A 29 3.95 39.82 -8.57
CA SER A 29 2.77 39.01 -8.44
C SER A 29 3.02 37.73 -9.23
N ASP A 30 3.82 36.83 -8.64
CA ASP A 30 3.59 35.41 -8.87
C ASP A 30 2.25 35.14 -8.18
N ASP A 31 1.19 35.37 -8.94
CA ASP A 31 -0.15 34.92 -8.63
C ASP A 31 -0.08 33.39 -8.67
N GLU A 32 0.35 32.79 -7.57
CA GLU A 32 0.16 31.37 -7.28
C GLU A 32 -1.34 31.19 -7.02
N SER A 33 -2.15 31.41 -8.07
CA SER A 33 -3.57 31.09 -8.06
C SER A 33 -3.66 29.60 -7.73
N ALA A 34 -4.30 29.26 -6.61
CA ALA A 34 -4.50 27.87 -6.22
C ALA A 34 -5.00 27.08 -7.46
N PRO A 35 -4.43 25.91 -7.76
CA PRO A 35 -4.79 25.17 -8.95
C PRO A 35 -6.31 24.97 -8.97
N GLU A 36 -6.95 25.31 -10.10
CA GLU A 36 -8.39 25.19 -10.22
C GLU A 36 -8.82 23.76 -9.84
N CYS A 37 -9.69 23.63 -8.83
CA CYS A 37 -10.23 22.34 -8.44
C CYS A 37 -11.19 21.84 -9.53
N CYS A 38 -11.06 20.57 -9.85
CA CYS A 38 -11.89 19.86 -10.81
C CYS A 38 -12.64 18.74 -10.10
N THR A 39 -13.85 18.47 -10.56
CA THR A 39 -14.72 17.41 -10.03
C THR A 39 -14.43 16.10 -10.76
N VAL A 40 -14.03 15.08 -10.01
CA VAL A 40 -13.84 13.71 -10.50
C VAL A 40 -15.00 12.86 -10.02
N THR A 41 -15.85 12.40 -10.95
CA THR A 41 -16.95 11.46 -10.67
C THR A 41 -16.53 10.06 -11.07
N VAL A 42 -16.44 9.15 -10.11
CA VAL A 42 -16.11 7.74 -10.36
C VAL A 42 -17.36 6.90 -10.15
N ARG A 43 -17.75 6.15 -11.18
CA ARG A 43 -18.82 5.17 -11.17
C ARG A 43 -18.27 3.77 -11.29
N ALA A 44 -18.89 2.81 -10.62
CA ALA A 44 -18.59 1.40 -10.79
C ALA A 44 -19.86 0.56 -10.76
N THR A 45 -19.95 -0.45 -11.62
CA THR A 45 -20.90 -1.54 -11.51
C THR A 45 -20.19 -2.73 -10.85
N VAL A 46 -20.79 -3.30 -9.81
CA VAL A 46 -20.22 -4.38 -8.99
C VAL A 46 -21.14 -5.60 -8.92
N PRO A 47 -20.65 -6.79 -8.53
CA PRO A 47 -21.49 -7.98 -8.40
C PRO A 47 -22.66 -7.78 -7.43
N GLU A 48 -23.78 -8.46 -7.68
CA GLU A 48 -24.94 -8.42 -6.78
C GLU A 48 -24.56 -8.91 -5.37
N GLY A 49 -25.08 -8.24 -4.34
CA GLY A 49 -24.78 -8.56 -2.95
C GLY A 49 -23.45 -8.00 -2.42
N THR A 50 -22.67 -7.32 -3.25
CA THR A 50 -21.46 -6.61 -2.81
C THR A 50 -21.82 -5.59 -1.72
N GLY A 51 -21.04 -5.58 -0.63
CA GLY A 51 -21.19 -4.63 0.47
C GLY A 51 -20.71 -3.21 0.13
N THR A 52 -20.13 -2.54 1.12
CA THR A 52 -19.48 -1.24 0.92
C THR A 52 -18.25 -1.40 0.05
N VAL A 53 -18.17 -0.58 -1.00
CA VAL A 53 -17.01 -0.49 -1.89
C VAL A 53 -16.27 0.79 -1.55
N TYR A 54 -14.96 0.72 -1.50
CA TYR A 54 -14.09 1.85 -1.21
C TYR A 54 -13.25 2.19 -2.43
N LEU A 55 -13.01 3.48 -2.61
CA LEU A 55 -12.02 4.02 -3.53
C LEU A 55 -10.77 4.36 -2.71
N SER A 56 -9.67 3.67 -2.98
CA SER A 56 -8.35 3.91 -2.39
C SER A 56 -7.43 4.50 -3.43
N GLY A 57 -6.67 5.54 -3.10
CA GLY A 57 -5.83 6.19 -4.09
C GLY A 57 -4.84 7.17 -3.51
N ASN A 58 -4.09 7.83 -4.38
CA ASN A 58 -2.92 8.62 -3.99
C ASN A 58 -3.23 10.01 -3.41
N VAL A 59 -4.40 10.58 -3.70
CA VAL A 59 -4.79 11.90 -3.19
C VAL A 59 -5.37 11.82 -1.78
N ALA A 60 -5.28 12.92 -1.03
CA ALA A 60 -5.68 12.97 0.38
C ALA A 60 -7.13 12.52 0.63
N ASP A 61 -8.06 12.92 -0.23
CA ASP A 61 -9.48 12.60 -0.11
C ASP A 61 -9.80 11.11 -0.35
N LEU A 62 -8.86 10.36 -0.94
CA LEU A 62 -8.99 8.92 -1.14
C LEU A 62 -8.34 8.08 -0.02
N GLY A 63 -7.86 8.73 1.05
CA GLY A 63 -7.07 8.08 2.10
C GLY A 63 -5.80 7.48 1.49
N PRO A 64 -4.70 8.24 1.36
CA PRO A 64 -3.50 7.90 0.58
C PRO A 64 -3.08 6.42 0.63
N TRP A 65 -3.59 5.61 -0.30
CA TRP A 65 -3.44 4.15 -0.38
C TRP A 65 -3.89 3.35 0.86
N GLU A 66 -4.78 3.92 1.67
CA GLU A 66 -5.56 3.22 2.69
C GLU A 66 -6.69 2.46 2.01
N PRO A 67 -6.84 1.15 2.24
CA PRO A 67 -7.79 0.33 1.49
C PRO A 67 -9.24 0.71 1.78
N ASP A 68 -9.55 1.29 2.94
CA ASP A 68 -10.89 1.80 3.31
C ASP A 68 -11.02 3.33 3.16
N GLY A 69 -10.19 3.94 2.30
CA GLY A 69 -10.02 5.40 2.19
C GLY A 69 -11.31 6.20 1.96
N LEU A 70 -11.99 6.00 0.83
CA LEU A 70 -13.26 6.69 0.54
C LEU A 70 -14.39 5.72 0.20
N ALA A 71 -15.37 5.59 1.10
CA ALA A 71 -16.56 4.79 0.85
C ALA A 71 -17.40 5.37 -0.33
N MET A 72 -17.70 4.52 -1.31
CA MET A 72 -18.59 4.86 -2.41
C MET A 72 -20.06 4.72 -1.98
N THR A 73 -20.92 5.51 -2.61
CA THR A 73 -22.37 5.51 -2.35
C THR A 73 -23.12 4.77 -3.46
N GLY A 74 -24.24 4.11 -3.16
CA GLY A 74 -25.08 3.46 -4.16
C GLY A 74 -25.73 2.19 -3.64
N ASP A 75 -26.72 1.69 -4.39
CA ASP A 75 -27.53 0.52 -4.03
C ASP A 75 -27.43 -0.56 -5.11
N GLY A 76 -27.67 -1.82 -4.73
CA GLY A 76 -27.59 -2.95 -5.64
C GLY A 76 -26.20 -3.07 -6.25
N VAL A 77 -26.12 -3.03 -7.58
CA VAL A 77 -24.87 -3.16 -8.34
C VAL A 77 -24.17 -1.84 -8.63
N GLU A 78 -24.81 -0.68 -8.37
CA GLU A 78 -24.26 0.62 -8.78
C GLU A 78 -23.53 1.30 -7.62
N ARG A 79 -22.36 1.87 -7.91
CA ARG A 79 -21.56 2.69 -6.97
C ARG A 79 -21.12 3.98 -7.63
N ILE A 80 -21.14 5.07 -6.86
CA ILE A 80 -20.68 6.39 -7.26
C ILE A 80 -19.96 7.09 -6.11
N THR A 81 -18.87 7.79 -6.44
CA THR A 81 -18.26 8.79 -5.58
C THR A 81 -17.86 10.02 -6.38
N VAL A 82 -17.74 11.14 -5.69
CA VAL A 82 -17.34 12.43 -6.26
C VAL A 82 -16.23 13.01 -5.39
N VAL A 83 -15.09 13.30 -6.00
CA VAL A 83 -13.88 13.77 -5.34
C VAL A 83 -13.40 15.06 -6.01
N GLN A 84 -12.78 15.95 -5.25
CA GLN A 84 -12.12 17.13 -5.81
C GLN A 84 -10.64 16.83 -6.03
N ALA A 85 -10.13 17.18 -7.20
CA ALA A 85 -8.72 17.05 -7.52
C ALA A 85 -8.21 18.32 -8.20
N PRO A 86 -6.98 18.79 -7.90
CA PRO A 86 -6.39 19.92 -8.61
C PRO A 86 -6.24 19.66 -10.11
N ARG A 87 -6.41 20.68 -10.94
CA ARG A 87 -5.98 20.61 -12.34
C ARG A 87 -4.48 20.28 -12.43
N GLY A 88 -4.12 19.38 -13.33
CA GLY A 88 -2.77 18.82 -13.50
C GLY A 88 -2.45 17.68 -12.53
N ALA A 89 -3.32 17.34 -11.59
CA ALA A 89 -3.09 16.23 -10.68
C ALA A 89 -3.05 14.90 -11.43
N ASP A 90 -2.11 14.06 -11.02
CA ASP A 90 -2.06 12.66 -11.40
C ASP A 90 -2.91 11.87 -10.40
N PHE A 91 -4.13 11.53 -10.79
CA PHE A 91 -5.14 10.92 -9.94
C PHE A 91 -5.11 9.40 -10.15
N GLU A 92 -4.57 8.68 -9.18
CA GLU A 92 -4.45 7.23 -9.19
C GLU A 92 -5.34 6.60 -8.13
N TYR A 93 -6.02 5.51 -8.48
CA TYR A 93 -6.92 4.81 -7.57
C TYR A 93 -7.16 3.34 -7.94
N LYS A 94 -7.65 2.60 -6.95
CA LYS A 94 -8.11 1.21 -6.98
C LYS A 94 -9.40 1.07 -6.18
N PHE A 95 -10.08 -0.06 -6.36
CA PHE A 95 -11.32 -0.41 -5.66
C PHE A 95 -11.09 -1.57 -4.70
N THR A 96 -11.69 -1.50 -3.52
CA THR A 96 -11.62 -2.58 -2.51
C THR A 96 -12.96 -2.73 -1.77
N LEU A 97 -13.06 -3.73 -0.89
CA LEU A 97 -14.10 -3.83 0.14
C LEU A 97 -13.56 -3.45 1.54
N GLY A 98 -12.56 -2.57 1.60
CA GLY A 98 -11.94 -2.04 2.82
C GLY A 98 -10.64 -2.72 3.25
N LYS A 99 -10.16 -3.72 2.49
CA LYS A 99 -8.84 -4.35 2.70
C LYS A 99 -8.17 -4.65 1.36
N TRP A 100 -6.84 -4.74 1.35
CA TRP A 100 -6.13 -5.18 0.14
C TRP A 100 -6.39 -6.64 -0.22
N ASP A 101 -6.77 -7.46 0.76
CA ASP A 101 -7.23 -8.84 0.56
C ASP A 101 -8.52 -8.94 -0.24
N ASN A 102 -9.28 -7.84 -0.38
CA ASN A 102 -10.53 -7.78 -1.13
C ASN A 102 -10.50 -6.66 -2.19
N GLU A 103 -9.34 -6.53 -2.84
CA GLU A 103 -9.16 -5.68 -4.01
C GLU A 103 -10.00 -6.16 -5.21
N ALA A 104 -10.46 -5.23 -6.04
CA ALA A 104 -11.23 -5.53 -7.25
C ALA A 104 -10.42 -6.31 -8.28
N LEU A 105 -11.11 -7.21 -8.97
CA LEU A 105 -10.60 -8.01 -10.07
C LEU A 105 -11.22 -7.58 -11.39
N GLY A 106 -10.41 -7.61 -12.45
CA GLY A 106 -10.85 -7.44 -13.82
C GLY A 106 -11.65 -8.64 -14.33
N PRO A 107 -12.21 -8.56 -15.55
CA PRO A 107 -12.98 -9.65 -16.16
C PRO A 107 -12.20 -10.96 -16.37
N ASP A 108 -10.87 -10.88 -16.38
CA ASP A 108 -9.94 -12.01 -16.46
C ASP A 108 -9.63 -12.64 -15.09
N GLY A 109 -10.18 -12.08 -14.00
CA GLY A 109 -9.93 -12.52 -12.63
C GLY A 109 -8.58 -12.05 -12.07
N VAL A 110 -7.90 -11.12 -12.75
CA VAL A 110 -6.60 -10.58 -12.34
C VAL A 110 -6.79 -9.20 -11.70
N VAL A 111 -5.91 -8.85 -10.77
CA VAL A 111 -5.86 -7.50 -10.18
C VAL A 111 -5.44 -6.49 -11.26
N PRO A 112 -6.27 -5.49 -11.60
CA PRO A 112 -5.90 -4.48 -12.58
C PRO A 112 -4.79 -3.56 -12.07
N ASP A 113 -4.03 -2.95 -12.99
CA ASP A 113 -3.15 -1.82 -12.68
C ASP A 113 -3.92 -0.65 -12.03
N ASN A 114 -3.20 0.27 -11.38
CA ASN A 114 -3.79 1.53 -10.90
C ASN A 114 -4.57 2.21 -12.03
N HIS A 115 -5.84 2.54 -11.79
CA HIS A 115 -6.54 3.47 -12.68
C HIS A 115 -5.88 4.82 -12.54
N ARG A 116 -5.52 5.44 -13.67
CA ARG A 116 -4.77 6.70 -13.69
C ARG A 116 -5.43 7.72 -14.59
N LEU A 117 -5.63 8.93 -14.07
CA LEU A 117 -6.22 10.06 -14.79
C LEU A 117 -5.35 11.30 -14.57
N VAL A 118 -5.04 12.04 -15.64
CA VAL A 118 -4.49 13.40 -15.51
C VAL A 118 -5.67 14.37 -15.53
N ILE A 119 -5.84 15.14 -14.45
CA ILE A 119 -7.02 15.97 -14.25
C ILE A 119 -6.89 17.29 -15.00
N GLU A 120 -7.55 17.42 -16.14
CA GLU A 120 -7.54 18.67 -16.94
C GLU A 120 -8.85 19.47 -16.82
N GLY A 121 -9.78 19.01 -15.99
CA GLY A 121 -11.14 19.55 -15.89
C GLY A 121 -12.05 18.57 -15.17
N ASP A 122 -13.33 18.92 -15.03
CA ASP A 122 -14.34 17.99 -14.55
C ASP A 122 -14.38 16.73 -15.44
N VAL A 123 -14.37 15.56 -14.81
CA VAL A 123 -14.29 14.27 -15.50
C VAL A 123 -15.19 13.24 -14.84
N GLU A 124 -15.82 12.39 -15.65
CA GLU A 124 -16.57 11.23 -15.20
C GLU A 124 -15.98 9.97 -15.82
N THR A 125 -15.83 8.91 -15.01
CA THR A 125 -15.33 7.60 -15.43
C THR A 125 -16.22 6.49 -14.88
N THR A 126 -16.35 5.40 -15.64
CA THR A 126 -17.18 4.24 -15.28
C THR A 126 -16.37 2.97 -15.39
N HIS A 127 -16.53 2.08 -14.41
CA HIS A 127 -15.83 0.81 -14.32
C HIS A 127 -16.81 -0.35 -14.16
N GLU A 128 -16.44 -1.52 -14.68
CA GLU A 128 -17.14 -2.78 -14.43
C GLU A 128 -16.20 -3.67 -13.61
N ILE A 129 -16.58 -3.95 -12.36
CA ILE A 129 -15.82 -4.80 -11.45
C ILE A 129 -16.41 -6.20 -11.53
N ALA A 130 -15.62 -7.16 -12.00
CA ALA A 130 -16.09 -8.52 -12.24
C ALA A 130 -16.22 -9.33 -10.94
N ALA A 131 -15.27 -9.14 -10.02
CA ALA A 131 -15.21 -9.79 -8.72
C ALA A 131 -14.31 -8.99 -7.77
N PHE A 132 -14.20 -9.46 -6.53
CA PHE A 132 -13.18 -9.02 -5.58
C PHE A 132 -12.35 -10.22 -5.15
N LYS A 133 -11.10 -10.00 -4.77
CA LYS A 133 -10.24 -11.04 -4.21
C LYS A 133 -10.91 -11.71 -3.00
N ASP A 134 -10.71 -13.03 -2.89
CA ASP A 134 -11.09 -13.82 -1.72
C ASP A 134 -9.98 -14.84 -1.42
N PRO A 135 -8.89 -14.41 -0.76
CA PRO A 135 -7.75 -15.28 -0.46
C PRO A 135 -8.14 -16.56 0.29
N MET A 136 -9.16 -16.49 1.13
CA MET A 136 -9.61 -17.64 1.91
C MET A 136 -10.21 -18.74 1.02
N ALA A 137 -10.86 -18.37 -0.09
CA ALA A 137 -11.32 -19.35 -1.08
C ALA A 137 -10.15 -20.02 -1.84
N TRP A 138 -9.02 -19.32 -2.01
CA TRP A 138 -7.87 -19.84 -2.75
C TRP A 138 -6.91 -20.68 -1.92
N ILE A 139 -6.84 -20.48 -0.60
CA ILE A 139 -6.04 -21.37 0.26
C ILE A 139 -6.65 -22.77 0.40
N GLU A 140 -7.97 -22.92 0.20
CA GLU A 140 -8.65 -24.23 0.21
C GLU A 140 -8.33 -25.05 -1.05
N ASP A 141 -8.16 -24.38 -2.20
CA ASP A 141 -7.80 -24.96 -3.49
C ASP A 141 -6.70 -24.12 -4.15
N TRP A 142 -5.46 -24.40 -3.75
CA TRP A 142 -4.30 -23.69 -4.27
C TRP A 142 -3.99 -24.08 -5.73
N GLN A 143 -4.56 -25.19 -6.21
CA GLN A 143 -4.36 -25.66 -7.56
C GLN A 143 -4.80 -24.60 -8.58
N GLY A 144 -3.97 -24.37 -9.60
CA GLY A 144 -4.19 -23.32 -10.59
C GLY A 144 -3.58 -21.96 -10.23
N SER A 145 -2.87 -21.83 -9.10
CA SER A 145 -2.05 -20.65 -8.78
C SER A 145 -0.89 -20.42 -9.75
N GLY A 146 -0.40 -21.49 -10.39
CA GLY A 146 0.83 -21.46 -11.19
C GLY A 146 2.09 -21.87 -10.42
N VAL A 147 1.97 -22.08 -9.11
CA VAL A 147 3.11 -22.39 -8.23
C VAL A 147 3.80 -23.71 -8.58
N GLU A 148 5.13 -23.67 -8.63
CA GLU A 148 6.01 -24.81 -8.93
C GLU A 148 6.38 -25.57 -7.66
N GLY A 149 5.43 -26.29 -7.07
CA GLY A 149 5.68 -27.06 -5.85
C GLY A 149 4.40 -27.52 -5.18
N GLN A 150 4.41 -27.60 -3.87
CA GLN A 150 3.21 -27.85 -3.07
C GLN A 150 3.04 -26.78 -2.02
N LEU A 151 1.81 -26.26 -1.89
CA LEU A 151 1.43 -25.34 -0.83
C LEU A 151 0.65 -26.04 0.26
N ILE A 152 0.93 -25.65 1.49
CA ILE A 152 0.20 -26.03 2.69
C ILE A 152 -0.05 -24.74 3.46
N TYR A 153 -1.30 -24.51 3.86
CA TYR A 153 -1.67 -23.38 4.69
C TYR A 153 -2.05 -23.83 6.09
N TRP A 154 -1.51 -23.15 7.10
CA TRP A 154 -2.01 -23.19 8.47
C TRP A 154 -2.73 -21.87 8.75
N THR A 155 -4.04 -21.96 9.01
CA THR A 155 -4.83 -20.77 9.29
C THR A 155 -4.92 -20.50 10.79
N ASP A 156 -5.09 -19.24 11.16
CA ASP A 156 -5.37 -18.80 12.52
C ASP A 156 -4.35 -19.29 13.57
N VAL A 157 -3.07 -19.36 13.20
CA VAL A 157 -1.98 -19.73 14.08
C VAL A 157 -1.87 -18.68 15.20
N ALA A 158 -2.16 -19.10 16.43
CA ALA A 158 -2.05 -18.24 17.60
C ALA A 158 -0.59 -18.07 18.05
N SER A 159 -0.29 -16.91 18.63
CA SER A 159 1.03 -16.58 19.16
C SER A 159 0.91 -16.15 20.62
N GLU A 160 1.90 -16.54 21.44
CA GLU A 160 2.02 -16.01 22.81
C GLU A 160 2.61 -14.58 22.84
N PHE A 161 3.18 -14.13 21.72
CA PHE A 161 3.90 -12.85 21.61
C PHE A 161 3.14 -11.80 20.77
N LEU A 162 2.30 -12.26 19.84
CA LEU A 162 1.52 -11.40 18.96
C LEU A 162 0.05 -11.41 19.38
N GLY A 163 -0.64 -10.32 19.06
CA GLY A 163 -2.06 -10.16 19.42
C GLY A 163 -2.97 -10.90 18.44
N PRO A 164 -2.96 -10.52 17.15
CA PRO A 164 -3.73 -11.23 16.12
C PRO A 164 -3.12 -12.60 15.81
N THR A 165 -3.95 -13.53 15.34
CA THR A 165 -3.51 -14.80 14.75
C THR A 165 -2.83 -14.58 13.40
N ARG A 166 -2.12 -15.59 12.89
CA ARG A 166 -1.45 -15.56 11.59
C ARG A 166 -1.92 -16.69 10.69
N HIS A 167 -2.13 -16.39 9.42
CA HIS A 167 -2.03 -17.42 8.40
C HIS A 167 -0.55 -17.69 8.13
N VAL A 168 -0.18 -18.95 7.97
CA VAL A 168 1.19 -19.36 7.66
C VAL A 168 1.13 -20.22 6.40
N GLU A 169 1.84 -19.79 5.38
CA GLU A 169 2.05 -20.52 4.15
C GLU A 169 3.33 -21.36 4.27
N ILE A 170 3.27 -22.60 3.83
CA ILE A 170 4.40 -23.51 3.78
C ILE A 170 4.49 -24.01 2.34
N TRP A 171 5.53 -23.58 1.63
CA TRP A 171 5.85 -24.07 0.30
C TRP A 171 6.90 -25.17 0.40
N LEU A 172 6.60 -26.30 -0.23
CA LEU A 172 7.46 -27.47 -0.34
C LEU A 172 8.01 -27.57 -1.77
N PRO A 173 9.33 -27.79 -1.92
CA PRO A 173 9.94 -27.86 -3.24
C PRO A 173 9.47 -29.11 -3.99
N PRO A 174 9.46 -29.10 -5.34
CA PRO A 174 9.15 -30.28 -6.14
C PRO A 174 9.99 -31.49 -5.71
N GLY A 175 9.33 -32.66 -5.61
CA GLY A 175 9.98 -33.90 -5.19
C GLY A 175 10.15 -34.08 -3.68
N TYR A 176 9.58 -33.19 -2.85
CA TYR A 176 9.65 -33.27 -1.38
C TYR A 176 9.39 -34.68 -0.82
N ASP A 177 8.36 -35.36 -1.31
CA ASP A 177 7.94 -36.70 -0.86
C ASP A 177 8.58 -37.88 -1.64
N ALA A 178 9.44 -37.62 -2.64
CA ALA A 178 9.88 -38.65 -3.59
C ALA A 178 10.96 -39.60 -3.03
N ASP A 179 11.88 -39.11 -2.20
CA ASP A 179 13.12 -39.82 -1.83
C ASP A 179 13.14 -40.36 -0.39
N GLY A 180 11.97 -40.50 0.25
CA GLY A 180 11.87 -40.89 1.66
C GLY A 180 12.21 -39.74 2.61
N PRO A 181 12.58 -39.99 3.89
CA PRO A 181 12.80 -38.92 4.86
C PRO A 181 14.09 -38.13 4.55
N ALA A 182 13.96 -37.12 3.68
CA ALA A 182 14.97 -36.11 3.42
C ALA A 182 14.86 -34.96 4.45
N ARG A 183 15.98 -34.28 4.70
CA ARG A 183 16.01 -33.05 5.51
C ARG A 183 16.28 -31.88 4.58
N TYR A 184 15.45 -30.87 4.68
CA TYR A 184 15.57 -29.64 3.91
C TYR A 184 15.91 -28.47 4.86
N PRO A 185 16.76 -27.52 4.43
CA PRO A 185 16.82 -26.22 5.09
C PRO A 185 15.45 -25.52 5.01
N VAL A 186 15.19 -24.63 5.97
CA VAL A 186 13.96 -23.84 6.04
C VAL A 186 14.31 -22.36 5.92
N LEU A 187 13.65 -21.67 4.99
CA LEU A 187 13.68 -20.22 4.84
C LEU A 187 12.40 -19.65 5.41
N TYR A 188 12.51 -18.90 6.52
CA TYR A 188 11.40 -18.16 7.08
C TYR A 188 11.32 -16.78 6.45
N MET A 189 10.11 -16.37 6.08
CA MET A 189 9.85 -15.10 5.41
C MET A 189 8.64 -14.41 6.05
N SER A 190 8.74 -13.08 6.14
CA SER A 190 7.60 -12.19 6.41
C SER A 190 6.76 -11.99 5.16
N ASP A 191 5.58 -11.36 5.31
CA ASP A 191 4.64 -11.07 4.21
C ASP A 191 4.29 -12.33 3.41
N GLY A 192 3.98 -13.42 4.13
CA GLY A 192 3.71 -14.74 3.56
C GLY A 192 2.75 -14.72 2.37
N GLU A 193 1.71 -13.88 2.43
CA GLU A 193 0.72 -13.72 1.37
C GLU A 193 1.29 -13.29 0.01
N ASN A 194 2.49 -12.72 -0.04
CA ASN A 194 3.12 -12.19 -1.25
C ASN A 194 4.18 -13.09 -1.89
N ILE A 195 4.47 -14.25 -1.31
CA ILE A 195 5.71 -14.97 -1.60
C ILE A 195 5.65 -15.78 -2.90
N VAL A 196 4.56 -16.53 -3.11
CA VAL A 196 4.45 -17.54 -4.19
C VAL A 196 3.13 -17.56 -4.94
N ASP A 197 1.97 -17.34 -4.30
CA ASP A 197 0.68 -17.39 -5.00
C ASP A 197 0.26 -15.98 -5.47
N PRO A 198 0.34 -15.66 -6.79
CA PRO A 198 0.01 -14.32 -7.29
C PRO A 198 -1.47 -13.97 -7.12
N ARG A 199 -2.36 -14.97 -6.96
CA ARG A 199 -3.79 -14.71 -6.70
C ARG A 199 -3.94 -14.07 -5.32
N ILE A 200 -3.17 -14.55 -4.34
CA ILE A 200 -3.19 -14.09 -2.95
C ILE A 200 -2.37 -12.81 -2.79
N ALA A 201 -1.21 -12.73 -3.47
CA ALA A 201 -0.28 -11.61 -3.37
C ALA A 201 -0.96 -10.25 -3.47
N ASN A 202 -0.49 -9.31 -2.65
CA ASN A 202 -0.91 -7.93 -2.76
C ASN A 202 -0.57 -7.44 -4.17
N THR A 203 -1.47 -6.67 -4.79
CA THR A 203 -1.34 -6.20 -6.18
C THR A 203 -1.34 -7.27 -7.28
N GLY A 204 -1.59 -8.55 -6.95
CA GLY A 204 -1.76 -9.63 -7.93
C GLY A 204 -0.45 -10.17 -8.52
N VAL A 205 0.70 -9.80 -7.95
CA VAL A 205 2.03 -10.23 -8.37
C VAL A 205 2.80 -10.69 -7.14
N ASP A 206 3.20 -11.96 -7.13
CA ASP A 206 4.01 -12.54 -6.07
C ASP A 206 5.50 -12.22 -6.27
N TRP A 207 6.33 -12.64 -5.32
CA TRP A 207 7.77 -12.37 -5.34
C TRP A 207 8.58 -13.38 -6.17
N GLY A 208 7.94 -14.42 -6.72
CA GLY A 208 8.55 -15.42 -7.60
C GLY A 208 9.59 -16.27 -6.89
N ILE A 209 9.32 -16.61 -5.62
CA ILE A 209 10.27 -17.34 -4.77
C ILE A 209 10.36 -18.80 -5.17
N ASP A 210 9.24 -19.43 -5.52
CA ASP A 210 9.21 -20.82 -5.94
C ASP A 210 9.95 -21.03 -7.27
N GLU A 211 9.69 -20.23 -8.32
CA GLU A 211 10.42 -20.38 -9.59
C GLU A 211 11.91 -20.08 -9.42
N SER A 212 12.25 -19.12 -8.56
CA SER A 212 13.63 -18.82 -8.22
C SER A 212 14.33 -19.99 -7.54
N ILE A 213 13.70 -20.61 -6.52
CA ILE A 213 14.27 -21.76 -5.82
C ILE A 213 14.34 -22.97 -6.73
N VAL A 214 13.30 -23.26 -7.51
CA VAL A 214 13.26 -24.40 -8.45
C VAL A 214 14.39 -24.27 -9.47
N ARG A 215 14.53 -23.10 -10.11
CA ARG A 215 15.63 -22.83 -11.06
C ARG A 215 16.99 -23.01 -10.41
N LEU A 216 17.25 -22.34 -9.29
CA LEU A 216 18.57 -22.37 -8.64
C LEU A 216 18.93 -23.76 -8.08
N SER A 217 17.93 -24.54 -7.65
CA SER A 217 18.11 -25.91 -7.20
C SER A 217 18.46 -26.84 -8.37
N ALA A 218 17.77 -26.69 -9.50
CA ALA A 218 18.03 -27.45 -10.72
C ALA A 218 19.45 -27.17 -11.28
N GLU A 219 19.95 -25.95 -11.10
CA GLU A 219 21.32 -25.56 -11.45
C GLU A 219 22.38 -26.06 -10.44
N GLY A 220 21.97 -26.56 -9.28
CA GLY A 220 22.86 -26.98 -8.20
C GLY A 220 23.51 -25.82 -7.43
N THR A 221 23.00 -24.60 -7.59
CA THR A 221 23.50 -23.38 -6.92
C THR A 221 23.10 -23.37 -5.45
N ILE A 222 21.88 -23.83 -5.13
CA ILE A 222 21.38 -24.02 -3.77
C ILE A 222 20.79 -25.45 -3.64
N PRO A 223 20.74 -26.04 -2.43
CA PRO A 223 19.89 -27.20 -2.21
C PRO A 223 18.40 -26.81 -2.29
N PRO A 224 17.48 -27.76 -2.53
CA PRO A 224 16.06 -27.52 -2.32
C PRO A 224 15.78 -27.04 -0.89
N VAL A 225 14.83 -26.11 -0.74
CA VAL A 225 14.53 -25.41 0.53
C VAL A 225 13.02 -25.46 0.78
N ILE A 226 12.58 -25.56 2.03
CA ILE A 226 11.19 -25.29 2.43
C ILE A 226 11.06 -23.80 2.72
N VAL A 227 10.02 -23.15 2.22
CA VAL A 227 9.72 -21.76 2.56
C VAL A 227 8.54 -21.73 3.52
N VAL A 228 8.67 -20.97 4.61
CA VAL A 228 7.61 -20.74 5.60
C VAL A 228 7.35 -19.24 5.67
N GLY A 229 6.20 -18.82 5.16
CA GLY A 229 5.76 -17.43 5.10
C GLY A 229 4.69 -17.12 6.14
N ALA A 230 4.97 -16.24 7.09
CA ALA A 230 3.94 -15.73 8.00
C ALA A 230 3.24 -14.52 7.37
N TRP A 231 1.91 -14.60 7.23
CA TRP A 231 1.14 -13.52 6.63
C TRP A 231 1.20 -12.26 7.48
N SER A 232 1.21 -11.11 6.83
CA SER A 232 1.11 -9.85 7.54
C SER A 232 -0.32 -9.60 8.08
N THR A 233 -0.47 -8.59 8.93
CA THR A 233 -1.78 -8.11 9.43
C THR A 233 -1.78 -6.59 9.41
N ASP A 234 -2.85 -5.97 9.90
CA ASP A 234 -2.89 -4.51 10.09
C ASP A 234 -1.74 -3.99 11.01
N GLU A 235 -1.11 -4.89 11.80
CA GLU A 235 0.07 -4.60 12.63
C GLU A 235 1.41 -4.71 11.87
N ARG A 236 1.41 -4.89 10.55
CA ARG A 236 2.62 -5.07 9.71
C ARG A 236 3.71 -4.03 9.99
N GLY A 237 3.33 -2.75 10.01
CA GLY A 237 4.23 -1.63 10.28
C GLY A 237 4.96 -1.74 11.63
N PRO A 238 4.24 -1.79 12.77
CA PRO A 238 4.88 -1.94 14.07
C PRO A 238 5.61 -3.29 14.24
N GLU A 239 5.10 -4.38 13.67
CA GLU A 239 5.70 -5.71 13.83
C GLU A 239 7.00 -5.90 13.05
N TYR A 240 7.19 -5.22 11.92
CA TYR A 240 8.44 -5.33 11.15
C TYR A 240 9.48 -4.28 11.54
N SER A 241 9.08 -3.33 12.38
CA SER A 241 9.97 -2.31 12.89
C SER A 241 10.76 -2.81 14.11
N PRO A 242 12.10 -2.77 14.09
CA PRO A 242 12.92 -3.14 15.25
C PRO A 242 12.73 -2.21 16.45
N TRP A 243 12.18 -1.01 16.24
CA TRP A 243 11.90 -0.03 17.29
C TRP A 243 10.53 -0.16 17.94
N HIS A 244 9.71 -1.10 17.46
CA HIS A 244 8.35 -1.30 17.95
C HIS A 244 8.17 -2.76 18.37
N ARG A 245 7.45 -3.56 17.57
CA ARG A 245 7.09 -4.94 17.90
C ARG A 245 7.93 -5.99 17.16
N GLY A 246 9.00 -5.56 16.48
CA GLY A 246 9.99 -6.42 15.83
C GLY A 246 10.52 -7.55 16.70
N PRO A 247 10.92 -7.31 17.97
CA PRO A 247 11.39 -8.37 18.85
C PRO A 247 10.33 -9.43 19.16
N GLU A 248 9.06 -9.05 19.34
CA GLU A 248 7.94 -9.97 19.55
C GLU A 248 7.65 -10.78 18.29
N TYR A 249 7.67 -10.14 17.13
CA TYR A 249 7.52 -10.80 15.84
C TYR A 249 8.63 -11.83 15.57
N ALA A 250 9.89 -11.48 15.86
CA ALA A 250 11.02 -12.38 15.73
C ALA A 250 10.99 -13.59 16.70
N ARG A 251 10.20 -13.53 17.79
CA ARG A 251 9.97 -14.68 18.68
C ARG A 251 8.85 -15.59 18.22
N PHE A 252 7.97 -15.08 17.36
CA PHE A 252 6.90 -15.86 16.76
C PHE A 252 7.44 -16.74 15.62
N LEU A 253 8.35 -16.20 14.80
CA LEU A 253 9.09 -16.95 13.77
C LEU A 253 10.03 -17.99 14.41
#